data_AF-A0A1C7MYT3-F1
#
_entry.id   AF-A0A1C7MYT3-F1
#
_cell.length_a   1.000
_cell.length_b   1.000
_cell.length_c   1.000
_cell.angle_alpha   90.00
_cell.angle_beta   90.00
_cell.angle_gamma   90.00
#
_symmetry.space_group_name_H-M   'P 1'
#
loop_
_entity.id
_entity.type
_entity.pdbx_description
1 polymer ?
#
loop_
_entity_poly.entity_id
_entity_poly.type
_entity_poly.pdbx_seq_one_letter_code
_entity_poly.pdbx_strand_id
1 'polypeptide(L)'
;RGCIVGSDLSVLSLVVVKQGEQDIAGLTDTTVPKRLGPKRASKIRKFFNLSKEDDVRKYVIRREVQPKAEGKKAYTKAPKIQRLVTPLTLQRKRHRQALKRRRAEASREAEAEYKQLLAKRVKESKQEKAERRRTSSMQKSASA
;
A
#
# COMPACT_ATOMS: atom_id res chain seq x y z
N ARG A 1 -22.98 15.74 33.88
CA ARG A 1 -22.61 17.17 33.88
C ARG A 1 -22.55 17.67 32.45
N GLY A 2 -23.18 18.81 32.16
CA GLY A 2 -23.14 19.44 30.84
C GLY A 2 -21.84 20.21 30.59
N CYS A 3 -21.75 20.89 29.46
CA CYS A 3 -20.60 21.74 29.09
C CYS A 3 -20.59 23.11 29.79
N ILE A 4 -21.71 23.52 30.38
CA ILE A 4 -21.84 24.80 31.10
C ILE A 4 -21.11 24.69 32.44
N VAL A 5 -20.24 25.66 32.72
CA VAL A 5 -19.47 25.73 33.96
C VAL A 5 -20.37 26.20 35.10
N GLY A 6 -20.34 25.47 36.23
CA GLY A 6 -21.09 25.78 37.45
C GLY A 6 -20.22 25.57 38.69
N SER A 7 -20.70 26.09 39.83
CA SER A 7 -20.03 25.98 41.15
C SER A 7 -19.98 24.55 41.68
N ASP A 8 -20.74 23.64 41.05
CA ASP A 8 -20.74 22.23 41.40
C ASP A 8 -19.43 21.54 40.94
N LEU A 9 -18.72 22.07 39.93
CA LEU A 9 -17.50 21.48 39.38
C LEU A 9 -16.33 21.46 40.37
N SER A 10 -15.77 20.27 40.62
CA SER A 10 -14.62 20.09 41.52
C SER A 10 -13.28 20.40 40.86
N VAL A 11 -13.15 20.19 39.54
CA VAL A 11 -11.91 20.40 38.78
C VAL A 11 -12.25 20.94 37.39
N LEU A 12 -11.48 21.93 36.92
CA LEU A 12 -11.49 22.43 35.55
C LEU A 12 -10.14 22.13 34.88
N SER A 13 -10.16 21.57 33.67
CA SER A 13 -8.95 21.34 32.87
C SER A 13 -8.78 22.48 31.86
N LEU A 14 -7.76 23.32 32.09
CA LEU A 14 -7.46 24.49 31.26
C LEU A 14 -6.19 24.26 30.43
N VAL A 15 -6.08 24.95 29.29
CA VAL A 15 -4.89 24.95 28.43
C VAL A 15 -4.50 26.39 28.14
N VAL A 16 -3.23 26.74 28.41
CA VAL A 16 -2.69 28.07 28.12
C VAL A 16 -2.40 28.18 26.63
N VAL A 17 -2.98 29.18 25.96
CA VAL A 17 -2.79 29.44 24.53
C VAL A 17 -1.84 30.61 24.27
N LYS A 18 -1.78 31.59 25.18
CA LYS A 18 -0.91 32.76 25.12
C LYS A 18 -0.27 32.98 26.49
N GLN A 19 1.04 33.19 26.53
CA GLN A 19 1.78 33.51 27.74
C GLN A 19 1.49 34.96 28.17
N GLY A 20 1.36 35.18 29.49
CA GLY A 20 1.20 36.51 30.08
C GLY A 20 2.55 37.21 30.26
N GLU A 21 2.55 38.32 31.01
CA GLU A 21 3.78 39.07 31.31
C GLU A 21 4.66 38.38 32.35
N GLN A 22 4.05 37.67 33.30
CA GLN A 22 4.74 36.95 34.36
C GLN A 22 4.75 35.45 34.09
N ASP A 23 5.86 34.82 34.45
CA ASP A 23 6.02 33.38 34.37
C ASP A 23 5.30 32.66 35.54
N ILE A 24 4.77 31.47 35.24
CA ILE A 24 4.07 30.59 36.16
C ILE A 24 4.97 29.41 36.50
N ALA A 25 5.34 29.32 37.78
CA ALA A 25 6.16 28.25 38.31
C ALA A 25 5.62 26.85 37.95
N GLY A 26 6.49 26.03 37.36
CA GLY A 26 6.18 24.64 36.98
C GLY A 26 5.37 24.47 35.69
N LEU A 27 4.92 25.56 35.05
CA LEU A 27 4.17 25.52 33.79
C LEU A 27 4.94 26.16 32.65
N THR A 28 5.32 27.43 32.77
CA THR A 28 6.07 28.15 31.73
C THR A 28 7.58 27.99 31.90
N ASP A 29 8.04 27.75 33.13
CA ASP A 29 9.47 27.69 33.47
C ASP A 29 10.14 26.41 32.99
N THR A 30 9.37 25.33 32.83
CA THR A 30 9.91 24.01 32.50
C THR A 30 9.44 23.57 31.12
N THR A 31 10.34 22.96 30.36
CA THR A 31 10.01 22.39 29.05
C THR A 31 10.11 20.87 29.12
N VAL A 32 9.00 20.19 28.88
CA VAL A 32 8.98 18.72 28.82
C VAL A 32 9.33 18.28 27.40
N PRO A 33 10.45 17.56 27.20
CA PRO A 33 10.86 17.14 25.86
C PRO A 33 9.88 16.14 25.25
N LYS A 34 9.70 16.22 23.94
CA LYS A 34 8.86 15.25 23.21
C LYS A 34 9.48 13.86 23.32
N ARG A 35 8.72 12.93 23.88
CA ARG A 35 9.16 11.55 24.13
C ARG A 35 9.51 10.77 22.85
N LEU A 36 8.83 11.05 21.73
CA LEU A 36 8.98 10.29 20.48
C LEU A 36 9.16 11.21 19.27
N GLY A 37 10.06 10.81 18.40
CA GLY A 37 10.26 11.41 17.08
C GLY A 37 9.33 10.86 16.00
N PRO A 38 9.32 11.48 14.80
CA PRO A 38 8.55 10.99 13.67
C PRO A 38 9.05 9.63 13.15
N LYS A 39 8.12 8.69 12.89
CA LYS A 39 8.42 7.34 12.36
C LYS A 39 8.25 7.20 10.84
N ARG A 40 7.45 8.06 10.22
CA ARG A 40 7.10 7.99 8.78
C ARG A 40 8.14 8.75 7.97
N ALA A 41 8.63 8.18 6.86
CA ALA A 41 9.65 8.79 6.01
C ALA A 41 9.32 10.25 5.61
N SER A 42 8.07 10.53 5.19
CA SER A 42 7.65 11.89 4.82
C SER A 42 7.65 12.88 5.99
N LYS A 43 7.34 12.42 7.21
CA LYS A 43 7.38 13.28 8.41
C LYS A 43 8.81 13.53 8.86
N ILE A 44 9.71 12.55 8.70
CA ILE A 44 11.14 12.73 8.99
C ILE A 44 11.73 13.78 8.04
N ARG A 45 11.42 13.71 6.73
CA ARG A 45 11.85 14.73 5.76
C ARG A 45 11.37 16.13 6.14
N LYS A 46 10.08 16.29 6.44
CA LYS A 46 9.52 17.58 6.87
C LYS A 46 10.14 18.09 8.17
N PHE A 47 10.46 17.20 9.11
CA PHE A 47 11.00 17.58 10.42
C PHE A 47 12.42 18.15 10.31
N PHE A 48 13.25 17.61 9.42
CA PHE A 48 14.64 18.04 9.21
C PHE A 48 14.82 18.88 7.93
N ASN A 49 13.73 19.32 7.28
CA ASN A 49 13.76 20.04 6.00
C ASN A 49 14.62 19.37 4.92
N LEU A 50 14.54 18.04 4.83
CA LEU A 50 15.30 17.25 3.86
C LEU A 50 14.63 17.25 2.49
N SER A 51 15.45 17.10 1.45
CA SER A 51 15.01 16.84 0.09
C SER A 51 14.46 15.40 -0.05
N LYS A 52 13.97 15.07 -1.25
CA LYS A 52 13.42 13.74 -1.52
C LYS A 52 14.52 12.71 -1.76
N GLU A 53 15.67 13.18 -2.22
CA GLU A 53 16.87 12.47 -2.60
C GLU A 53 17.64 12.00 -1.35
N ASP A 54 17.50 12.72 -0.24
CA ASP A 54 18.16 12.42 1.02
C ASP A 54 17.72 11.09 1.66
N ASP A 55 18.71 10.36 2.19
CA ASP A 55 18.48 9.13 2.92
C ASP A 55 17.99 9.39 4.35
N VAL A 56 16.68 9.28 4.53
CA VAL A 56 15.99 9.43 5.82
C VAL A 56 16.46 8.44 6.90
N ARG A 57 17.16 7.36 6.57
CA ARG A 57 17.63 6.36 7.55
C ARG A 57 18.63 6.91 8.55
N LYS A 58 19.46 7.87 8.11
CA LYS A 58 20.48 8.52 8.94
C LYS A 58 19.88 9.49 9.95
N TYR A 59 18.73 10.07 9.61
CA TYR A 59 18.07 11.12 10.38
C TYR A 59 16.99 10.59 11.34
N VAL A 60 16.87 9.27 11.54
CA VAL A 60 15.92 8.73 12.52
C VAL A 60 16.42 8.98 13.92
N ILE A 61 15.63 9.70 14.72
CA ILE A 61 15.92 9.94 16.13
C ILE A 61 16.00 8.61 16.87
N ARG A 62 17.13 8.39 17.55
CA ARG A 62 17.38 7.21 18.37
C ARG A 62 17.27 7.58 19.84
N ARG A 63 16.81 6.64 20.64
CA ARG A 63 16.79 6.77 22.10
C ARG A 63 17.85 5.84 22.69
N GLU A 64 18.76 6.40 23.47
CA GLU A 64 19.66 5.61 24.30
C GLU A 64 18.87 4.96 25.43
N VAL A 65 19.08 3.65 25.60
CA VAL A 65 18.49 2.87 26.65
C VAL A 65 19.63 2.39 27.54
N GLN A 66 19.67 2.92 28.77
CA GLN A 66 20.52 2.41 29.83
C GLN A 66 19.85 1.17 30.43
N PRO A 67 20.42 -0.04 30.27
CA PRO A 67 19.86 -1.25 30.85
C PRO A 67 19.95 -1.19 32.39
N LYS A 68 18.90 -1.65 33.08
CA LYS A 68 18.85 -1.65 34.56
C LYS A 68 19.77 -2.70 35.21
N ALA A 69 20.32 -3.64 34.44
CA ALA A 69 21.17 -4.70 34.96
C ALA A 69 22.64 -4.26 34.91
N GLU A 70 23.35 -4.47 36.01
CA GLU A 70 24.77 -4.14 36.16
C GLU A 70 25.61 -4.85 35.08
N GLY A 71 26.52 -4.10 34.45
CA GLY A 71 27.45 -4.60 33.43
C GLY A 71 26.95 -4.62 31.98
N LYS A 72 25.69 -4.28 31.70
CA LYS A 72 25.19 -4.21 30.31
C LYS A 72 25.47 -2.84 29.67
N LYS A 73 26.03 -2.85 28.45
CA LYS A 73 26.32 -1.62 27.69
C LYS A 73 25.03 -0.91 27.26
N ALA A 74 25.09 0.42 27.27
CA ALA A 74 24.04 1.26 26.68
C ALA A 74 23.83 0.91 25.21
N TYR A 75 22.58 0.91 24.75
CA TYR A 75 22.26 0.68 23.35
C TYR A 75 21.17 1.62 22.86
N THR A 76 21.19 1.91 21.56
CA THR A 76 20.26 2.86 20.94
C THR A 76 19.10 2.13 20.27
N LYS A 77 17.87 2.52 20.59
CA LYS A 77 16.66 2.06 19.92
C LYS A 77 16.18 3.09 18.90
N ALA A 78 15.81 2.62 17.71
CA ALA A 78 15.17 3.44 16.68
C ALA A 78 13.89 2.75 16.19
N PRO A 79 12.84 3.52 15.85
CA PRO A 79 11.64 2.96 15.25
C PRO A 79 11.92 2.49 13.80
N LYS A 80 11.28 1.39 13.39
CA LYS A 80 11.24 0.99 11.97
C LYS A 80 10.57 2.08 11.14
N ILE A 81 11.28 2.62 10.15
CA ILE A 81 10.76 3.68 9.29
C ILE A 81 9.59 3.13 8.47
N GLN A 82 8.45 3.78 8.59
CA GLN A 82 7.28 3.43 7.79
C GLN A 82 7.28 4.22 6.48
N ARG A 83 6.78 3.59 5.41
CA ARG A 83 6.66 4.18 4.07
C ARG A 83 7.99 4.60 3.44
N LEU A 84 9.09 3.95 3.83
CA LEU A 84 10.35 4.03 3.10
C LEU A 84 10.22 3.23 1.81
N VAL A 85 10.63 3.81 0.69
CA VAL A 85 10.73 3.09 -0.59
C VAL A 85 12.03 2.30 -0.57
N THR A 86 11.95 0.98 -0.69
CA THR A 86 13.11 0.08 -0.74
C THR A 86 13.17 -0.67 -2.07
N PRO A 87 14.34 -1.19 -2.50
CA PRO A 87 14.45 -1.99 -3.72
C PRO A 87 13.46 -3.15 -3.78
N LEU A 88 13.20 -3.79 -2.63
CA LEU A 88 12.20 -4.85 -2.50
C LEU A 88 10.77 -4.36 -2.78
N THR A 89 10.39 -3.16 -2.33
CA THR A 89 9.07 -2.59 -2.65
C THR A 89 8.92 -2.31 -4.16
N LEU A 90 9.99 -1.84 -4.81
CA LEU A 90 10.03 -1.61 -6.26
C LEU A 90 9.94 -2.93 -7.03
N GLN A 91 10.67 -3.95 -6.60
CA GLN A 91 10.62 -5.30 -7.19
C GLN A 91 9.22 -5.92 -7.06
N ARG A 92 8.60 -5.86 -5.88
CA ARG A 92 7.22 -6.35 -5.67
C ARG A 92 6.21 -5.62 -6.56
N LYS A 93 6.39 -4.31 -6.77
CA LYS A 93 5.55 -3.52 -7.69
C LYS A 93 5.74 -3.97 -9.15
N ARG A 94 6.99 -4.12 -9.60
CA ARG A 94 7.33 -4.63 -10.95
C ARG A 94 6.76 -6.03 -11.19
N HIS A 95 6.94 -6.94 -10.23
CA HIS A 95 6.40 -8.29 -10.30
C HIS A 95 4.88 -8.32 -10.44
N ARG A 96 4.16 -7.50 -9.65
CA ARG A 96 2.70 -7.38 -9.76
C ARG A 96 2.27 -6.91 -11.16
N GLN A 97 2.98 -5.94 -11.74
CA GLN A 97 2.69 -5.47 -13.10
C GLN A 97 2.98 -6.54 -14.15
N ALA A 98 4.09 -7.27 -14.02
CA ALA A 98 4.43 -8.37 -14.92
C ALA A 98 3.38 -9.49 -14.90
N LEU A 99 2.89 -9.88 -13.71
CA LEU A 99 1.82 -10.87 -13.61
C LEU A 99 0.51 -10.42 -14.26
N LYS A 100 0.16 -9.13 -14.15
CA LYS A 100 -1.03 -8.60 -14.84
C LYS A 100 -0.89 -8.69 -16.36
N ARG A 101 0.29 -8.33 -16.90
CA ARG A 101 0.57 -8.45 -18.34
C ARG A 101 0.50 -9.89 -18.82
N ARG A 102 1.18 -10.81 -18.12
CA ARG A 102 1.17 -12.24 -18.42
C ARG A 102 -0.24 -12.83 -18.44
N ARG A 103 -1.09 -12.46 -17.48
CA ARG A 103 -2.50 -12.91 -17.45
C ARG A 103 -3.29 -12.39 -18.66
N ALA A 104 -3.08 -11.13 -19.04
CA ALA A 104 -3.74 -10.55 -20.20
C ALA A 104 -3.24 -11.17 -21.53
N GLU A 105 -1.95 -11.48 -21.64
CA GLU A 105 -1.38 -12.23 -22.77
C GLU A 105 -1.98 -13.63 -22.87
N ALA A 106 -1.93 -14.40 -21.78
CA ALA A 106 -2.50 -15.76 -21.75
C ALA A 106 -4.01 -15.77 -22.08
N SER A 107 -4.77 -14.78 -21.60
CA SER A 107 -6.20 -14.66 -21.93
C SER A 107 -6.42 -14.37 -23.42
N ARG A 108 -5.58 -13.53 -24.05
CA ARG A 108 -5.66 -13.23 -25.49
C ARG A 108 -5.28 -14.43 -26.33
N GLU A 109 -4.24 -15.17 -25.94
CA GLU A 109 -3.81 -16.39 -26.60
C GLU A 109 -4.89 -17.48 -26.53
N ALA A 110 -5.47 -17.72 -25.35
CA ALA A 110 -6.56 -18.68 -25.19
C ALA A 110 -7.81 -18.29 -25.98
N GLU A 111 -8.14 -16.99 -26.05
CA GLU A 111 -9.25 -16.51 -26.86
C GLU A 111 -8.99 -16.72 -28.37
N ALA A 112 -7.76 -16.44 -28.83
CA ALA A 112 -7.36 -16.66 -30.22
C ALA A 112 -7.41 -18.14 -30.60
N GLU A 113 -6.88 -19.02 -29.73
CA GLU A 113 -6.92 -20.47 -29.91
C GLU A 113 -8.36 -21.00 -29.96
N TYR A 114 -9.21 -20.55 -29.04
CA TYR A 114 -10.63 -20.93 -29.02
C TYR A 114 -11.37 -20.45 -30.27
N LYS A 115 -11.10 -19.23 -30.75
CA LYS A 115 -11.67 -18.69 -32.01
C LYS A 115 -11.24 -19.52 -33.22
N GLN A 116 -9.98 -19.95 -33.29
CA GLN A 116 -9.49 -20.83 -34.35
C GLN A 116 -10.19 -22.19 -34.32
N LEU A 117 -10.35 -22.79 -33.13
CA LEU A 117 -11.06 -24.06 -32.96
C LEU A 117 -12.53 -23.95 -33.40
N LEU A 118 -13.21 -22.88 -33.01
CA LEU A 118 -14.58 -22.62 -33.45
C LEU A 118 -14.68 -22.48 -34.97
N ALA A 119 -13.79 -21.72 -35.60
CA ALA A 119 -13.77 -21.57 -37.04
C ALA A 119 -13.57 -22.91 -37.76
N LYS A 120 -12.68 -23.78 -37.23
CA LYS A 120 -12.46 -25.14 -37.75
C LYS A 120 -13.72 -25.99 -37.66
N ARG A 121 -14.37 -26.07 -36.50
CA ARG A 121 -15.61 -26.85 -36.32
C ARG A 121 -16.78 -26.36 -37.18
N VAL A 122 -16.92 -25.05 -37.35
CA VAL A 122 -17.95 -24.48 -38.24
C VAL A 122 -17.67 -24.87 -39.70
N LYS A 123 -16.41 -24.86 -40.13
CA LYS A 123 -16.02 -25.29 -41.47
C LYS A 123 -16.31 -26.77 -41.70
N GLU A 124 -15.92 -27.63 -40.76
CA GLU A 124 -16.18 -29.09 -40.80
C GLU A 124 -17.68 -29.37 -40.87
N SER A 125 -18.50 -28.76 -40.00
CA SER A 125 -19.96 -28.95 -40.02
C SER A 125 -20.60 -28.46 -41.33
N LYS A 126 -20.10 -27.36 -41.92
CA LYS A 126 -20.57 -26.90 -43.23
C LYS A 126 -20.20 -27.88 -44.35
N GLN A 127 -19.00 -28.45 -44.31
CA GLN A 127 -18.55 -29.45 -45.28
C GLN A 127 -19.40 -30.73 -45.17
N GLU A 128 -19.61 -31.25 -43.97
CA GLU A 128 -20.45 -32.43 -43.72
C GLU A 128 -21.89 -32.23 -44.21
N LYS A 129 -22.50 -31.06 -43.92
CA LYS A 129 -23.84 -30.71 -44.44
C LYS A 129 -23.86 -30.64 -45.97
N ALA A 130 -22.83 -30.07 -46.59
CA ALA A 130 -22.72 -29.97 -48.04
C ALA A 130 -22.56 -31.35 -48.69
N GLU A 131 -21.73 -32.22 -48.11
CA GLU A 131 -21.56 -33.62 -48.55
C GLU A 131 -22.86 -34.40 -48.42
N ARG A 132 -23.56 -34.31 -47.28
CA ARG A 132 -24.87 -34.96 -47.09
C ARG A 132 -25.91 -34.48 -48.10
N ARG A 133 -25.89 -33.19 -48.45
CA ARG A 133 -26.77 -32.64 -49.49
C ARG A 133 -26.40 -33.16 -50.88
N ARG A 134 -25.11 -33.29 -51.19
CA ARG A 134 -24.64 -33.88 -52.46
C ARG A 134 -25.02 -35.35 -52.59
N THR A 135 -24.73 -36.17 -51.59
CA THR A 135 -25.06 -37.60 -51.61
C THR A 135 -26.56 -37.86 -51.73
N SER A 136 -27.39 -37.12 -50.98
CA SER A 136 -28.86 -37.22 -51.10
C SER A 136 -29.39 -36.75 -52.46
N SER A 137 -28.79 -35.73 -53.07
CA SER A 137 -29.16 -35.30 -54.43
C SER A 137 -28.78 -36.31 -55.50
N MET A 138 -27.61 -36.95 -55.40
CA MET A 138 -27.15 -37.97 -56.34
C MET A 138 -27.95 -39.28 -56.21
N GLN A 139 -28.34 -39.67 -55.00
CA GLN A 139 -29.22 -40.82 -54.80
C GLN A 139 -30.61 -40.58 -55.40
N LYS A 140 -31.18 -39.38 -55.26
CA LYS A 140 -32.47 -39.03 -55.88
C LYS A 140 -32.43 -39.07 -57.40
N SER A 141 -31.34 -38.60 -58.02
CA SER A 141 -31.20 -38.62 -59.48
C SER A 141 -30.91 -40.01 -60.05
N ALA A 142 -30.38 -40.94 -59.25
CA ALA A 142 -30.15 -42.33 -59.67
C ALA A 142 -31.38 -43.24 -59.48
N SER A 143 -32.42 -42.76 -58.78
CA SER A 143 -33.65 -43.50 -58.50
C SER A 143 -34.84 -43.08 -59.39
N ALA A 144 -34.61 -42.18 -60.36
CA ALA A 144 -35.57 -41.69 -61.34
C ALA A 144 -35.14 -42.15 -62.74
#